data_AF-A0A8W8J2U4-F1
#
_entry.id   AF-A0A8W8J2U4-F1
#
_cell.length_a   1.000
_cell.length_b   1.000
_cell.length_c   1.000
_cell.angle_alpha   90.00
_cell.angle_beta   90.00
_cell.angle_gamma   90.00
#
_symmetry.space_group_name_H-M   'P 1'
#
loop_
_entity.id
_entity.type
_entity.pdbx_description
1 polymer ?
#
loop_
_entity_poly.entity_id
_entity_poly.type
_entity_poly.pdbx_seq_one_letter_code
_entity_poly.pdbx_strand_id
1 'polypeptide(L)'
;MELSKDIPQEKVPFTKEKSILNDIAQETKELPGYGSLTEEELMEKVESILLERIKNGEKRAYFQLGLFYHEQNFFEKARIYFERSKDFDFQSMYMLSCMLYDGQGGKQDEKLAVEYLKKIANSESKQAKHLKYPALFNIGRAYFQGFGVKQSDEEALRYWLLAADDGNPSASIAAQTTLGMFYSRQNDSLDLKKAFFWHSEATGNGSLESQGALGVMYEYGIGVKQDADNAYVCLKEASDRGNVYAMGNLVANYYRRKLYTKAADLAARVAQFSDVERLAEETGCLPSYIAKGISMGCFYYARCLQEGHGVRRNEAEAKRYYSKSYQFDPDVCARLQNITQHGVI
;
A
#
# COMPACT_ATOMS: atom_id res chain seq x y z
N MET A 1 10.78 8.97 -8.93
CA MET A 1 10.02 8.26 -7.89
C MET A 1 11.02 7.90 -6.82
N GLU A 2 10.94 8.51 -5.64
CA GLU A 2 11.86 8.18 -4.55
C GLU A 2 11.22 7.11 -3.67
N LEU A 3 12.00 6.10 -3.33
CA LEU A 3 11.64 5.11 -2.31
C LEU A 3 11.87 5.75 -0.95
N SER A 4 10.78 5.97 -0.19
CA SER A 4 10.86 6.42 1.20
C SER A 4 11.47 5.33 2.07
N LYS A 5 12.08 5.72 3.20
CA LYS A 5 12.51 4.77 4.23
C LYS A 5 11.33 3.96 4.79
N ASP A 6 10.14 4.53 4.75
CA ASP A 6 8.91 3.86 5.17
C ASP A 6 8.38 3.00 4.04
N ILE A 7 8.66 1.70 4.14
CA ILE A 7 8.12 0.68 3.26
C ILE A 7 7.09 -0.07 4.11
N PRO A 8 5.82 -0.17 3.71
CA PRO A 8 4.84 -0.91 4.48
C PRO A 8 5.13 -2.41 4.43
N GLN A 9 4.55 -3.15 5.37
CA GLN A 9 4.57 -4.59 5.30
C GLN A 9 3.71 -5.16 4.17
N GLU A 10 4.11 -6.33 3.67
CA GLU A 10 3.25 -7.05 2.75
C GLU A 10 2.07 -7.64 3.52
N LYS A 11 0.88 -7.18 3.14
CA LYS A 11 -0.38 -7.70 3.67
C LYS A 11 -0.62 -9.06 3.01
N VAL A 12 -0.65 -10.11 3.81
CA VAL A 12 -1.02 -11.45 3.36
C VAL A 12 -2.50 -11.66 3.64
N PRO A 13 -3.34 -11.91 2.61
CA PRO A 13 -4.73 -12.24 2.83
C PRO A 13 -4.82 -13.66 3.41
N PHE A 14 -5.07 -13.76 4.71
CA PHE A 14 -5.23 -15.06 5.38
C PHE A 14 -6.62 -15.68 5.20
N THR A 15 -7.60 -14.89 4.71
CA THR A 15 -8.98 -15.30 4.46
C THR A 15 -9.42 -14.79 3.09
N LYS A 16 -10.26 -15.58 2.37
CA LYS A 16 -10.71 -15.22 1.01
C LYS A 16 -11.77 -14.12 1.01
N GLU A 17 -12.44 -13.88 2.13
CA GLU A 17 -13.60 -12.97 2.23
C GLU A 17 -13.53 -12.08 3.48
N LYS A 18 -12.45 -11.28 3.60
CA LYS A 18 -12.38 -9.98 4.31
C LYS A 18 -12.67 -9.87 5.82
N SER A 19 -12.99 -10.93 6.56
CA SER A 19 -12.87 -10.93 8.03
C SER A 19 -12.96 -12.36 8.55
N ILE A 20 -12.29 -12.68 9.66
CA ILE A 20 -12.53 -13.95 10.37
C ILE A 20 -14.01 -14.12 10.78
N LEU A 21 -14.74 -13.01 10.95
CA LEU A 21 -16.20 -13.02 11.13
C LEU A 21 -16.92 -13.70 9.97
N ASN A 22 -16.42 -13.51 8.75
CA ASN A 22 -16.97 -14.12 7.54
C ASN A 22 -16.55 -15.59 7.39
N ASP A 23 -15.35 -15.94 7.82
CA ASP A 23 -14.88 -17.33 7.81
C ASP A 23 -15.66 -18.23 8.78
N ILE A 24 -16.12 -17.64 9.90
CA ILE A 24 -16.99 -18.31 10.86
C ILE A 24 -18.46 -17.97 10.55
N ALA A 25 -18.76 -17.25 9.45
CA ALA A 25 -20.09 -16.71 9.18
C ALA A 25 -21.17 -17.77 9.05
N GLN A 26 -20.84 -18.97 8.57
CA GLN A 26 -21.83 -20.03 8.48
C GLN A 26 -22.32 -20.44 9.87
N GLU A 27 -21.40 -20.59 10.83
CA GLU A 27 -21.72 -20.91 12.22
C GLU A 27 -22.32 -19.72 12.94
N THR A 28 -21.90 -18.49 12.63
CA THR A 28 -22.53 -17.31 13.23
C THR A 28 -23.96 -17.12 12.72
N LYS A 29 -24.24 -17.33 11.42
CA LYS A 29 -25.59 -17.28 10.85
C LYS A 29 -26.53 -18.34 11.42
N GLU A 30 -25.98 -19.46 11.88
CA GLU A 30 -26.72 -20.53 12.57
C GLU A 30 -26.97 -20.22 14.06
N LEU A 31 -26.42 -19.12 14.61
CA LEU A 31 -26.67 -18.72 16.00
C LEU A 31 -28.14 -18.33 16.22
N PRO A 32 -28.76 -18.78 17.32
CA PRO A 32 -30.10 -18.34 17.71
C PRO A 32 -30.16 -16.80 17.82
N GLY A 33 -31.09 -16.20 17.08
CA GLY A 33 -31.28 -14.74 17.07
C GLY A 33 -30.19 -13.95 16.32
N TYR A 34 -29.40 -14.58 15.45
CA TYR A 34 -28.32 -13.91 14.70
C TYR A 34 -28.72 -12.56 14.07
N GLY A 35 -29.86 -12.51 13.38
CA GLY A 35 -30.35 -11.28 12.73
C GLY A 35 -30.78 -10.17 13.68
N SER A 36 -30.84 -10.44 15.00
CA SER A 36 -31.16 -9.47 16.05
C SER A 36 -29.96 -9.13 16.95
N LEU A 37 -28.78 -9.73 16.72
CA LEU A 37 -27.59 -9.43 17.50
C LEU A 37 -27.02 -8.07 17.10
N THR A 38 -26.58 -7.33 18.10
CA THR A 38 -25.67 -6.19 17.94
C THR A 38 -24.28 -6.67 17.49
N GLU A 39 -23.47 -5.74 16.98
CA GLU A 39 -22.10 -6.05 16.56
C GLU A 39 -21.24 -6.56 17.72
N GLU A 40 -21.40 -5.98 18.90
CA GLU A 40 -20.71 -6.38 20.14
C GLU A 40 -21.09 -7.81 20.57
N GLU A 41 -22.39 -8.13 20.59
CA GLU A 41 -22.86 -9.49 20.92
C GLU A 41 -22.37 -10.53 19.90
N LEU A 42 -22.25 -10.15 18.61
CA LEU A 42 -21.69 -11.03 17.59
C LEU A 42 -20.20 -11.29 17.85
N MET A 43 -19.42 -10.25 18.18
CA MET A 43 -18.01 -10.37 18.53
C MET A 43 -17.79 -11.29 19.74
N GLU A 44 -18.56 -11.11 20.82
CA GLU A 44 -18.47 -11.96 22.03
C GLU A 44 -18.76 -13.43 21.74
N LYS A 45 -19.76 -13.70 20.89
CA LYS A 45 -20.09 -15.07 20.49
C LYS A 45 -18.98 -15.70 19.66
N VAL A 46 -18.40 -14.96 18.72
CA VAL A 46 -17.28 -15.44 17.89
C VAL A 46 -16.06 -15.74 18.76
N GLU A 47 -15.73 -14.84 19.69
CA GLU A 47 -14.67 -15.07 20.69
C GLU A 47 -14.94 -16.34 21.49
N SER A 48 -16.18 -16.53 21.98
CA SER A 48 -16.58 -17.70 22.76
C SER A 48 -16.43 -19.01 21.98
N ILE A 49 -16.87 -19.05 20.71
CA ILE A 49 -16.75 -20.22 19.82
C ILE A 49 -15.27 -20.58 19.66
N LEU A 50 -14.42 -19.60 19.36
CA LEU A 50 -12.99 -19.84 19.15
C LEU A 50 -12.27 -20.30 20.42
N LEU A 51 -12.64 -19.75 21.58
CA LEU A 51 -12.14 -20.20 22.88
C LEU A 51 -12.56 -21.64 23.20
N GLU A 52 -13.80 -22.02 22.89
CA GLU A 52 -14.28 -23.39 23.08
C GLU A 52 -13.52 -24.39 22.19
N ARG A 53 -13.28 -24.04 20.92
CA ARG A 53 -12.45 -24.86 20.01
C ARG A 53 -11.03 -25.07 20.55
N ILE A 54 -10.42 -24.01 21.07
CA ILE A 54 -9.10 -24.10 21.72
C ILE A 54 -9.16 -25.07 22.91
N LYS A 55 -10.19 -24.94 23.76
CA LYS A 55 -10.40 -25.85 24.90
C LYS A 55 -10.59 -27.30 24.47
N ASN A 56 -11.23 -27.53 23.32
CA ASN A 56 -11.42 -28.83 22.71
C ASN A 56 -10.19 -29.35 21.94
N GLY A 57 -9.09 -28.59 21.92
CA GLY A 57 -7.80 -29.01 21.36
C GLY A 57 -7.57 -28.64 19.88
N GLU A 58 -8.43 -27.81 19.29
CA GLU A 58 -8.31 -27.38 17.90
C GLU A 58 -7.21 -26.33 17.73
N LYS A 59 -6.02 -26.79 17.31
CA LYS A 59 -4.84 -25.93 17.14
C LYS A 59 -5.04 -24.73 16.21
N ARG A 60 -5.85 -24.88 15.15
CA ARG A 60 -6.12 -23.80 14.19
C ARG A 60 -6.86 -22.61 14.81
N ALA A 61 -7.65 -22.85 15.86
CA ALA A 61 -8.43 -21.81 16.51
C ALA A 61 -7.55 -20.74 17.20
N TYR A 62 -6.30 -21.06 17.58
CA TYR A 62 -5.36 -20.06 18.09
C TYR A 62 -5.06 -18.97 17.07
N PHE A 63 -4.74 -19.36 15.83
CA PHE A 63 -4.49 -18.39 14.76
C PHE A 63 -5.74 -17.58 14.44
N GLN A 64 -6.90 -18.23 14.34
CA GLN A 64 -8.18 -17.57 14.06
C GLN A 64 -8.52 -16.52 15.13
N LEU A 65 -8.34 -16.87 16.40
CA LEU A 65 -8.58 -15.95 17.51
C LEU A 65 -7.55 -14.81 17.57
N GLY A 66 -6.29 -15.10 17.26
CA GLY A 66 -5.26 -14.08 17.10
C GLY A 66 -5.63 -13.08 15.99
N LEU A 67 -6.07 -13.58 14.83
CA LEU A 67 -6.51 -12.75 13.70
C LEU A 67 -7.76 -11.94 14.04
N PHE A 68 -8.72 -12.54 14.75
CA PHE A 68 -9.92 -11.85 15.24
C PHE A 68 -9.57 -10.64 16.11
N TYR A 69 -8.72 -10.81 17.10
CA TYR A 69 -8.30 -9.68 17.92
C TYR A 69 -7.48 -8.65 17.13
N HIS A 70 -6.69 -9.07 16.14
CA HIS A 70 -5.91 -8.16 15.30
C HIS A 70 -6.83 -7.26 14.46
N GLU A 71 -7.86 -7.82 13.83
CA GLU A 71 -8.86 -7.07 13.04
C GLU A 71 -9.58 -6.01 13.88
N GLN A 72 -9.81 -6.30 15.17
CA GLN A 72 -10.45 -5.37 16.12
C GLN A 72 -9.46 -4.45 16.86
N ASN A 73 -8.20 -4.40 16.41
CA ASN A 73 -7.12 -3.60 17.02
C ASN A 73 -6.78 -3.97 18.48
N PHE A 74 -7.22 -5.13 18.98
CA PHE A 74 -6.83 -5.69 20.28
C PHE A 74 -5.46 -6.36 20.20
N PHE A 75 -4.43 -5.59 19.85
CA PHE A 75 -3.10 -6.12 19.50
C PHE A 75 -2.43 -6.92 20.62
N GLU A 76 -2.61 -6.54 21.89
CA GLU A 76 -2.04 -7.31 23.00
C GLU A 76 -2.63 -8.73 23.06
N LYS A 77 -3.96 -8.85 22.92
CA LYS A 77 -4.63 -10.15 22.87
C LYS A 77 -4.19 -10.95 21.65
N ALA A 78 -4.18 -10.31 20.47
CA ALA A 78 -3.75 -10.94 19.22
C ALA A 78 -2.35 -11.56 19.35
N ARG A 79 -1.41 -10.78 19.91
CA ARG A 79 -0.02 -11.22 20.14
C ARG A 79 0.06 -12.46 21.02
N ILE A 80 -0.67 -12.51 22.13
CA ILE A 80 -0.69 -13.68 23.02
C ILE A 80 -1.08 -14.94 22.26
N TYR A 81 -2.11 -14.89 21.43
CA TYR A 81 -2.57 -16.08 20.70
C TYR A 81 -1.61 -16.48 19.58
N PHE A 82 -1.04 -15.53 18.84
CA PHE A 82 0.01 -15.84 17.87
C PHE A 82 1.27 -16.43 18.53
N GLU A 83 1.67 -15.93 19.70
CA GLU A 83 2.80 -16.49 20.47
C GLU A 83 2.56 -17.94 20.89
N ARG A 84 1.32 -18.30 21.22
CA ARG A 84 0.92 -19.66 21.61
C ARG A 84 0.91 -20.65 20.45
N SER A 85 0.70 -20.18 19.21
CA SER A 85 0.63 -21.04 18.03
C SER A 85 1.80 -20.95 17.05
N LYS A 86 2.71 -19.98 17.20
CA LYS A 86 3.85 -19.77 16.28
C LYS A 86 4.68 -21.03 15.98
N ASP A 87 4.80 -21.95 16.94
CA ASP A 87 5.68 -23.12 16.82
C ASP A 87 5.05 -24.25 15.98
N PHE A 88 3.74 -24.19 15.70
CA PHE A 88 3.03 -25.17 14.88
C PHE A 88 2.17 -24.56 13.77
N ASP A 89 2.10 -23.22 13.67
CA ASP A 89 1.37 -22.49 12.64
C ASP A 89 2.23 -21.34 12.08
N PHE A 90 2.65 -21.47 10.82
CA PHE A 90 3.46 -20.46 10.14
C PHE A 90 2.72 -19.14 9.91
N GLN A 91 1.38 -19.13 9.82
CA GLN A 91 0.60 -17.90 9.71
C GLN A 91 0.66 -17.11 11.01
N SER A 92 0.61 -17.80 12.15
CA SER A 92 0.80 -17.19 13.47
C SER A 92 2.23 -16.68 13.64
N MET A 93 3.24 -17.45 13.20
CA MET A 93 4.62 -17.00 13.21
C MET A 93 4.81 -15.75 12.35
N TYR A 94 4.19 -15.69 11.16
CA TYR A 94 4.25 -14.52 10.28
C TYR A 94 3.60 -13.31 10.93
N MET A 95 2.36 -13.43 11.40
CA MET A 95 1.64 -12.33 12.07
C MET A 95 2.39 -11.81 13.29
N LEU A 96 2.92 -12.72 14.12
CA LEU A 96 3.75 -12.33 15.25
C LEU A 96 5.01 -11.58 14.79
N SER A 97 5.68 -12.04 13.72
CA SER A 97 6.87 -11.36 13.19
C SER A 97 6.56 -9.92 12.80
N CYS A 98 5.44 -9.71 12.11
CA CYS A 98 4.96 -8.39 11.72
C CYS A 98 4.68 -7.50 12.95
N MET A 99 3.98 -8.03 13.95
CA MET A 99 3.67 -7.29 15.17
C MET A 99 4.93 -6.95 15.99
N LEU A 100 5.89 -7.87 16.07
CA LEU A 100 7.19 -7.63 16.72
C LEU A 100 8.00 -6.57 15.99
N TYR A 101 7.91 -6.52 14.66
CA TYR A 101 8.57 -5.53 13.82
C TYR A 101 7.95 -4.14 13.98
N ASP A 102 6.62 -4.04 13.95
CA ASP A 102 5.89 -2.77 13.99
C ASP A 102 5.61 -2.29 15.44
N GLY A 103 5.96 -3.08 16.46
CA GLY A 103 5.70 -2.76 17.87
C GLY A 103 4.22 -2.85 18.27
N GLN A 104 3.42 -3.64 17.55
CA GLN A 104 2.00 -3.80 17.84
C GLN A 104 1.78 -4.72 19.05
N GLY A 105 0.99 -4.27 20.02
CA GLY A 105 0.58 -5.10 21.17
C GLY A 105 1.70 -5.41 22.16
N GLY A 106 2.74 -4.58 22.23
CA GLY A 106 3.82 -4.71 23.22
C GLY A 106 5.13 -4.07 22.74
N LYS A 107 6.24 -4.43 23.40
CA LYS A 107 7.57 -3.95 22.99
C LYS A 107 7.96 -4.54 21.64
N GLN A 108 8.56 -3.69 20.81
CA GLN A 108 9.19 -4.05 19.53
C GLN A 108 10.39 -4.99 19.78
N ASP A 109 10.54 -5.99 18.91
CA ASP A 109 11.69 -6.89 18.86
C ASP A 109 11.98 -7.25 17.40
N GLU A 110 12.64 -6.32 16.71
CA GLU A 110 12.91 -6.42 15.28
C GLU A 110 13.88 -7.56 14.97
N LYS A 111 14.77 -7.89 15.91
CA LYS A 111 15.70 -9.01 15.76
C LYS A 111 14.93 -10.33 15.71
N LEU A 112 14.05 -10.56 16.69
CA LEU A 112 13.24 -11.76 16.75
C LEU A 112 12.27 -11.83 15.56
N ALA A 113 11.70 -10.69 15.13
CA ALA A 113 10.89 -10.61 13.92
C ALA A 113 11.65 -11.14 12.69
N VAL A 114 12.87 -10.65 12.45
CA VAL A 114 13.70 -11.09 11.32
C VAL A 114 14.08 -12.57 11.43
N GLU A 115 14.35 -13.07 12.63
CA GLU A 115 14.62 -14.50 12.84
C GLU A 115 13.42 -15.38 12.45
N TYR A 116 12.21 -15.03 12.86
CA TYR A 116 11.00 -15.74 12.49
C TYR A 116 10.71 -15.66 10.98
N LEU A 117 10.86 -14.49 10.35
CA LEU A 117 10.73 -14.36 8.90
C LEU A 117 11.73 -15.25 8.17
N LYS A 118 12.99 -15.33 8.63
CA LYS A 118 13.99 -16.25 8.06
C LYS A 118 13.60 -17.72 8.24
N LYS A 119 13.01 -18.10 9.38
CA LYS A 119 12.46 -19.46 9.58
C LYS A 119 11.34 -19.78 8.60
N ILE A 120 10.43 -18.84 8.36
CA ILE A 120 9.35 -18.99 7.36
C ILE A 120 9.93 -19.15 5.95
N ALA A 121 10.82 -18.25 5.55
CA ALA A 121 11.37 -18.21 4.20
C ALA A 121 12.21 -19.45 3.83
N ASN A 122 12.88 -20.06 4.82
CA ASN A 122 13.72 -21.25 4.66
C ASN A 122 12.98 -22.57 4.94
N SER A 123 11.70 -22.54 5.28
CA SER A 123 10.92 -23.73 5.60
C SER A 123 10.55 -24.52 4.33
N GLU A 124 10.75 -25.85 4.38
CA GLU A 124 10.29 -26.77 3.34
C GLU A 124 8.82 -27.20 3.54
N SER A 125 8.18 -26.77 4.64
CA SER A 125 6.78 -27.11 4.92
C SER A 125 5.85 -26.53 3.87
N LYS A 126 4.90 -27.35 3.40
CA LYS A 126 3.81 -26.91 2.51
C LYS A 126 2.99 -25.77 3.12
N GLN A 127 2.89 -25.70 4.45
CA GLN A 127 2.17 -24.64 5.17
C GLN A 127 2.87 -23.28 5.05
N ALA A 128 4.20 -23.26 4.91
CA ALA A 128 4.98 -22.02 4.79
C ALA A 128 5.08 -21.51 3.35
N LYS A 129 4.74 -22.34 2.34
CA LYS A 129 4.97 -22.03 0.92
C LYS A 129 4.36 -20.69 0.48
N HIS A 130 3.12 -20.42 0.89
CA HIS A 130 2.41 -19.18 0.56
C HIS A 130 2.95 -17.94 1.31
N LEU A 131 3.76 -18.13 2.36
CA LEU A 131 4.35 -17.08 3.17
C LEU A 131 5.81 -16.80 2.81
N LYS A 132 6.41 -17.63 1.95
CA LYS A 132 7.81 -17.50 1.56
C LYS A 132 8.12 -16.13 0.97
N TYR A 133 7.38 -15.70 -0.05
CA TYR A 133 7.64 -14.42 -0.72
C TYR A 133 7.33 -13.21 0.15
N PRO A 134 6.21 -13.17 0.91
CA PRO A 134 5.97 -12.13 1.91
C PRO A 134 7.05 -12.06 2.99
N ALA A 135 7.54 -13.22 3.46
CA ALA A 135 8.63 -13.25 4.43
C ALA A 135 9.93 -12.71 3.84
N LEU A 136 10.29 -13.09 2.61
CA LEU A 136 11.45 -12.56 1.90
C LEU A 136 11.34 -11.04 1.70
N PHE A 137 10.16 -10.54 1.31
CA PHE A 137 9.91 -9.11 1.16
C PHE A 137 10.14 -8.36 2.48
N ASN A 138 9.57 -8.85 3.57
CA ASN A 138 9.71 -8.23 4.89
C ASN A 138 11.15 -8.31 5.43
N ILE A 139 11.92 -9.36 5.10
CA ILE A 139 13.37 -9.41 5.39
C ILE A 139 14.10 -8.32 4.59
N GLY A 140 13.78 -8.14 3.32
CA GLY A 140 14.35 -7.06 2.50
C GLY A 140 14.05 -5.68 3.09
N ARG A 141 12.81 -5.46 3.55
CA ARG A 141 12.44 -4.26 4.30
C ARG A 141 13.32 -4.05 5.54
N ALA A 142 13.53 -5.10 6.34
CA ALA A 142 14.37 -5.03 7.54
C ALA A 142 15.80 -4.57 7.23
N TYR A 143 16.41 -5.11 6.17
CA TYR A 143 17.74 -4.65 5.72
C TYR A 143 17.73 -3.22 5.20
N PHE A 144 16.69 -2.81 4.47
CA PHE A 144 16.59 -1.45 3.96
C PHE A 144 16.47 -0.42 5.09
N GLN A 145 15.67 -0.72 6.12
CA GLN A 145 15.43 0.15 7.26
C GLN A 145 16.52 0.03 8.36
N GLY A 146 17.28 -1.07 8.39
CA GLY A 146 18.25 -1.37 9.44
C GLY A 146 17.60 -1.83 10.75
N PHE A 147 16.42 -2.44 10.67
CA PHE A 147 15.63 -2.87 11.83
C PHE A 147 15.92 -4.34 12.13
N GLY A 148 16.45 -4.63 13.32
CA GLY A 148 16.85 -5.98 13.72
C GLY A 148 18.09 -6.51 13.00
N VAL A 149 18.58 -5.82 11.98
CA VAL A 149 19.77 -6.14 11.18
C VAL A 149 20.55 -4.88 10.85
N LYS A 150 21.83 -5.03 10.47
CA LYS A 150 22.61 -3.90 9.95
C LYS A 150 22.02 -3.45 8.61
N GLN A 151 21.76 -2.15 8.48
CA GLN A 151 21.23 -1.55 7.25
C GLN A 151 22.10 -1.90 6.03
N SER A 152 21.47 -2.33 4.94
CA SER A 152 22.13 -2.66 3.67
C SER A 152 21.14 -2.64 2.50
N ASP A 153 21.35 -1.71 1.56
CA ASP A 153 20.60 -1.65 0.30
C ASP A 153 20.87 -2.89 -0.58
N GLU A 154 22.08 -3.44 -0.53
CA GLU A 154 22.47 -4.63 -1.29
C GLU A 154 21.69 -5.88 -0.82
N GLU A 155 21.63 -6.11 0.50
CA GLU A 155 20.86 -7.23 1.04
C GLU A 155 19.35 -7.02 0.84
N ALA A 156 18.86 -5.78 1.02
CA ALA A 156 17.47 -5.46 0.73
C ALA A 156 17.10 -5.81 -0.72
N LEU A 157 17.92 -5.36 -1.68
CA LEU A 157 17.77 -5.67 -3.10
C LEU A 157 17.80 -7.18 -3.35
N ARG A 158 18.74 -7.91 -2.76
CA ARG A 158 18.85 -9.37 -2.90
C ARG A 158 17.56 -10.07 -2.45
N TYR A 159 17.05 -9.72 -1.28
CA TYR A 159 15.82 -10.32 -0.74
C TYR A 159 14.57 -9.93 -1.54
N TRP A 160 14.48 -8.68 -2.02
CA TRP A 160 13.36 -8.26 -2.86
C TRP A 160 13.37 -8.93 -4.24
N LEU A 161 14.54 -9.14 -4.85
CA LEU A 161 14.63 -9.92 -6.09
C LEU A 161 14.17 -11.37 -5.88
N LEU A 162 14.53 -11.99 -4.75
CA LEU A 162 14.04 -13.33 -4.40
C LEU A 162 12.52 -13.35 -4.12
N ALA A 163 11.98 -12.28 -3.54
CA ALA A 163 10.56 -12.15 -3.24
C ALA A 163 9.72 -11.89 -4.50
N ALA A 164 10.25 -11.11 -5.44
CA ALA A 164 9.61 -10.74 -6.69
C ALA A 164 9.58 -11.86 -7.72
N ASP A 165 10.47 -12.86 -7.57
CA ASP A 165 10.50 -14.16 -8.26
C ASP A 165 10.00 -14.08 -9.71
N ASP A 166 10.77 -13.38 -10.54
CA ASP A 166 10.49 -13.00 -11.93
C ASP A 166 9.54 -13.97 -12.68
N GLY A 167 8.32 -13.49 -13.00
CA GLY A 167 7.30 -14.25 -13.72
C GLY A 167 6.50 -15.27 -12.90
N ASN A 168 6.69 -15.37 -11.58
CA ASN A 168 5.88 -16.25 -10.72
C ASN A 168 4.59 -15.53 -10.24
N PRO A 169 3.39 -16.06 -10.56
CA PRO A 169 2.12 -15.47 -10.10
C PRO A 169 1.92 -15.49 -8.58
N SER A 170 2.71 -16.28 -7.84
CA SER A 170 2.72 -16.32 -6.37
C SER A 170 3.75 -15.37 -5.74
N ALA A 171 4.50 -14.62 -6.54
CA ALA A 171 5.51 -13.69 -6.08
C ALA A 171 4.93 -12.50 -5.31
N SER A 172 5.79 -11.79 -4.60
CA SER A 172 5.43 -10.59 -3.85
C SER A 172 5.22 -9.40 -4.79
N ILE A 173 3.96 -8.96 -4.92
CA ILE A 173 3.58 -7.74 -5.64
C ILE A 173 4.23 -6.52 -4.97
N ALA A 174 4.35 -6.56 -3.63
CA ALA A 174 5.00 -5.53 -2.84
C ALA A 174 6.51 -5.42 -3.18
N ALA A 175 7.18 -6.56 -3.37
CA ALA A 175 8.58 -6.59 -3.80
C ALA A 175 8.76 -6.06 -5.22
N GLN A 176 7.92 -6.48 -6.18
CA GLN A 176 7.97 -5.96 -7.56
C GLN A 176 7.76 -4.43 -7.57
N THR A 177 6.76 -3.94 -6.83
CA THR A 177 6.49 -2.49 -6.71
C THR A 177 7.67 -1.75 -6.06
N THR A 178 8.26 -2.32 -5.02
CA THR A 178 9.43 -1.75 -4.31
C THR A 178 10.68 -1.74 -5.19
N LEU A 179 10.92 -2.78 -5.99
CA LEU A 179 12.01 -2.81 -6.96
C LEU A 179 11.86 -1.71 -8.02
N GLY A 180 10.64 -1.51 -8.53
CA GLY A 180 10.33 -0.40 -9.43
C GLY A 180 10.72 0.97 -8.87
N MET A 181 10.38 1.20 -7.59
CA MET A 181 10.75 2.43 -6.88
C MET A 181 12.25 2.50 -6.58
N PHE A 182 12.88 1.40 -6.18
CA PHE A 182 14.30 1.32 -5.85
C PHE A 182 15.17 1.71 -7.05
N TYR A 183 14.87 1.15 -8.22
CA TYR A 183 15.57 1.49 -9.46
C TYR A 183 15.22 2.88 -10.03
N SER A 184 14.22 3.56 -9.45
CA SER A 184 13.85 4.94 -9.80
C SER A 184 14.52 6.01 -8.92
N ARG A 185 15.31 5.60 -7.91
CA ARG A 185 16.03 6.52 -7.00
C ARG A 185 17.16 7.23 -7.75
N GLN A 186 17.32 8.52 -7.49
CA GLN A 186 18.38 9.35 -8.10
C GLN A 186 19.71 9.15 -7.37
N ASN A 187 20.29 7.96 -7.47
CA ASN A 187 21.57 7.57 -6.85
C ASN A 187 22.21 6.43 -7.66
N ASP A 188 23.17 5.71 -7.08
CA ASP A 188 23.89 4.60 -7.73
C ASP A 188 22.98 3.43 -8.15
N SER A 189 21.74 3.34 -7.66
CA SER A 189 20.78 2.32 -8.07
C SER A 189 19.87 2.75 -9.23
N LEU A 190 20.06 3.94 -9.81
CA LEU A 190 19.23 4.42 -10.91
C LEU A 190 19.35 3.52 -12.15
N ASP A 191 18.27 2.83 -12.49
CA ASP A 191 18.13 2.06 -13.72
C ASP A 191 16.68 2.12 -14.18
N LEU A 192 16.35 3.15 -14.96
CA LEU A 192 14.97 3.43 -15.36
C LEU A 192 14.35 2.30 -16.22
N LYS A 193 15.16 1.50 -16.90
CA LYS A 193 14.66 0.33 -17.66
C LYS A 193 14.25 -0.78 -16.71
N LYS A 194 15.04 -1.06 -15.67
CA LYS A 194 14.64 -2.00 -14.61
C LYS A 194 13.44 -1.47 -13.82
N ALA A 195 13.39 -0.17 -13.53
CA ALA A 195 12.24 0.44 -12.89
C ALA A 195 10.96 0.18 -13.70
N PHE A 196 11.02 0.41 -15.02
CA PHE A 196 9.89 0.18 -15.93
C PHE A 196 9.48 -1.30 -15.90
N PHE A 197 10.45 -2.21 -16.05
CA PHE A 197 10.23 -3.64 -16.01
C PHE A 197 9.50 -4.09 -14.74
N TRP A 198 10.01 -3.72 -13.56
CA TRP A 198 9.42 -4.16 -12.29
C TRP A 198 8.04 -3.53 -12.02
N HIS A 199 7.83 -2.28 -12.44
CA HIS A 199 6.49 -1.70 -12.40
C HIS A 199 5.53 -2.40 -13.38
N SER A 200 5.98 -2.82 -14.56
CA SER A 200 5.17 -3.63 -15.50
C SER A 200 4.75 -4.96 -14.90
N GLU A 201 5.69 -5.71 -14.31
CA GLU A 201 5.39 -6.99 -13.62
C GLU A 201 4.38 -6.78 -12.48
N ALA A 202 4.62 -5.79 -11.63
CA ALA A 202 3.73 -5.46 -10.52
C ALA A 202 2.32 -5.10 -11.00
N THR A 203 2.18 -4.32 -12.08
CA THR A 203 0.89 -3.97 -12.68
C THR A 203 0.18 -5.19 -13.24
N GLY A 204 0.89 -6.10 -13.91
CA GLY A 204 0.32 -7.37 -14.39
C GLY A 204 -0.25 -8.23 -13.25
N ASN A 205 0.37 -8.16 -12.07
CA ASN A 205 -0.11 -8.84 -10.86
C ASN A 205 -1.09 -7.99 -10.02
N GLY A 206 -1.53 -6.83 -10.51
CA GLY A 206 -2.61 -6.04 -9.91
C GLY A 206 -2.18 -4.85 -9.05
N SER A 207 -0.89 -4.53 -8.96
CA SER A 207 -0.38 -3.35 -8.24
C SER A 207 -0.94 -2.07 -8.80
N LEU A 208 -1.80 -1.43 -8.00
CA LEU A 208 -2.40 -0.14 -8.31
C LEU A 208 -1.37 0.99 -8.31
N GLU A 209 -0.40 0.92 -7.40
CA GLU A 209 0.68 1.91 -7.29
C GLU A 209 1.59 1.87 -8.51
N SER A 210 2.03 0.68 -8.91
CA SER A 210 2.86 0.53 -10.12
C SER A 210 2.12 0.92 -11.39
N GLN A 211 0.80 0.73 -11.46
CA GLN A 211 0.01 1.18 -12.61
C GLN A 211 0.03 2.71 -12.76
N GLY A 212 -0.07 3.44 -11.63
CA GLY A 212 0.10 4.89 -11.62
C GLY A 212 1.52 5.32 -12.02
N ALA A 213 2.54 4.60 -11.54
CA ALA A 213 3.94 4.82 -11.90
C ALA A 213 4.17 4.65 -13.41
N LEU A 214 3.69 3.56 -14.02
CA LEU A 214 3.79 3.34 -15.47
C LEU A 214 3.13 4.45 -16.28
N GLY A 215 1.98 4.95 -15.83
CA GLY A 215 1.31 6.08 -16.47
C GLY A 215 2.22 7.32 -16.55
N VAL A 216 2.93 7.62 -15.46
CA VAL A 216 3.93 8.71 -15.41
C VAL A 216 5.15 8.38 -16.29
N MET A 217 5.62 7.14 -16.28
CA MET A 217 6.78 6.71 -17.06
C MET A 217 6.53 6.84 -18.57
N TYR A 218 5.36 6.42 -19.04
CA TYR A 218 4.94 6.62 -20.42
C TYR A 218 4.73 8.10 -20.78
N GLU A 219 4.13 8.89 -19.88
CA GLU A 219 3.85 10.32 -20.13
C GLU A 219 5.14 11.12 -20.40
N TYR A 220 6.22 10.81 -19.68
CA TYR A 220 7.48 11.55 -19.75
C TYR A 220 8.64 10.77 -20.39
N GLY A 221 8.40 9.55 -20.89
CA GLY A 221 9.45 8.71 -21.48
C GLY A 221 10.56 8.29 -20.51
N ILE A 222 10.20 8.02 -19.25
CA ILE A 222 11.14 7.62 -18.19
C ILE A 222 11.37 6.12 -18.30
N GLY A 223 12.54 5.69 -18.75
CA GLY A 223 12.88 4.26 -18.86
C GLY A 223 12.21 3.51 -20.02
N VAL A 224 11.27 4.16 -20.70
CA VAL A 224 10.53 3.66 -21.86
C VAL A 224 10.37 4.80 -22.88
N LYS A 225 10.03 4.49 -24.14
CA LYS A 225 9.66 5.52 -25.10
C LYS A 225 8.39 6.23 -24.61
N GLN A 226 8.37 7.55 -24.74
CA GLN A 226 7.18 8.35 -24.45
C GLN A 226 5.98 7.86 -25.28
N ASP A 227 4.85 7.65 -24.62
CA ASP A 227 3.62 7.14 -25.22
C ASP A 227 2.40 7.74 -24.53
N ALA A 228 1.79 8.72 -25.18
CA ALA A 228 0.69 9.50 -24.61
C ALA A 228 -0.62 8.71 -24.48
N ASP A 229 -0.78 7.61 -25.22
CA ASP A 229 -1.99 6.78 -25.19
C ASP A 229 -1.89 5.77 -24.05
N ASN A 230 -0.76 5.07 -23.93
CA ASN A 230 -0.50 4.17 -22.80
C ASN A 230 -0.43 4.94 -21.47
N ALA A 231 0.15 6.15 -21.47
CA ALA A 231 0.11 7.04 -20.30
C ALA A 231 -1.33 7.32 -19.85
N TYR A 232 -2.20 7.70 -20.80
CA TYR A 232 -3.60 8.01 -20.50
C TYR A 232 -4.35 6.79 -19.97
N VAL A 233 -4.20 5.63 -20.60
CA VAL A 233 -4.85 4.38 -20.17
C VAL A 233 -4.43 4.01 -18.75
N CYS A 234 -3.13 3.92 -18.48
CA CYS A 234 -2.61 3.57 -17.16
C CYS A 234 -3.08 4.56 -16.08
N LEU A 235 -2.97 5.87 -16.33
CA LEU A 235 -3.41 6.88 -15.37
C LEU A 235 -4.92 6.85 -15.13
N LYS A 236 -5.73 6.63 -16.18
CA LYS A 236 -7.19 6.59 -16.07
C LYS A 236 -7.66 5.39 -15.27
N GLU A 237 -7.16 4.20 -15.59
CA GLU A 237 -7.54 2.96 -14.89
C GLU A 237 -7.09 2.98 -13.43
N ALA A 238 -5.86 3.44 -13.14
CA ALA A 238 -5.39 3.59 -11.77
C ALA A 238 -6.22 4.65 -11.00
N SER A 239 -6.54 5.78 -11.63
CA SER A 239 -7.43 6.80 -11.07
C SER A 239 -8.82 6.23 -10.73
N ASP A 240 -9.41 5.42 -11.61
CA ASP A 240 -10.74 4.85 -11.39
C ASP A 240 -10.76 3.84 -10.24
N ARG A 241 -9.63 3.17 -10.00
CA ARG A 241 -9.41 2.26 -8.87
C ARG A 241 -9.00 2.97 -7.57
N GLY A 242 -8.94 4.30 -7.56
CA GLY A 242 -8.68 5.09 -6.35
C GLY A 242 -7.22 5.56 -6.17
N ASN A 243 -6.33 5.36 -7.14
CA ASN A 243 -4.95 5.84 -7.03
C ASN A 243 -4.89 7.38 -7.12
N VAL A 244 -4.66 8.03 -5.99
CA VAL A 244 -4.65 9.50 -5.89
C VAL A 244 -3.46 10.13 -6.62
N TYR A 245 -2.30 9.44 -6.68
CA TYR A 245 -1.16 9.91 -7.45
C TYR A 245 -1.46 9.91 -8.95
N ALA A 246 -2.13 8.86 -9.45
CA ALA A 246 -2.59 8.78 -10.83
C ALA A 246 -3.67 9.84 -11.10
N MET A 247 -4.61 10.09 -10.17
CA MET A 247 -5.59 11.17 -10.29
C MET A 247 -4.92 12.54 -10.49
N GLY A 248 -3.93 12.87 -9.66
CA GLY A 248 -3.18 14.13 -9.78
C GLY A 248 -2.47 14.30 -11.13
N ASN A 249 -1.83 13.23 -11.63
CA ASN A 249 -1.21 13.22 -12.96
C ASN A 249 -2.24 13.28 -14.09
N LEU A 250 -3.39 12.64 -13.95
CA LEU A 250 -4.48 12.70 -14.92
C LEU A 250 -5.10 14.10 -14.99
N VAL A 251 -5.24 14.80 -13.85
CA VAL A 251 -5.62 16.22 -13.81
C VAL A 251 -4.62 17.06 -14.61
N ALA A 252 -3.32 16.86 -14.38
CA ALA A 252 -2.27 17.57 -15.09
C ALA A 252 -2.33 17.31 -16.61
N ASN A 253 -2.57 16.06 -17.02
CA ASN A 253 -2.71 15.66 -18.41
C ASN A 253 -3.94 16.32 -19.06
N TYR A 254 -5.10 16.31 -18.41
CA TYR A 254 -6.30 17.02 -18.90
C TYR A 254 -6.07 18.51 -19.02
N TYR A 255 -5.42 19.13 -18.04
CA TYR A 255 -5.13 20.56 -18.06
C TYR A 255 -4.21 20.91 -19.25
N ARG A 256 -3.13 20.15 -19.46
CA ARG A 256 -2.20 20.34 -20.60
C ARG A 256 -2.87 20.14 -21.96
N ARG A 257 -3.79 19.18 -22.05
CA ARG A 257 -4.63 18.94 -23.25
C ARG A 257 -5.79 19.94 -23.39
N LYS A 258 -5.87 20.96 -22.52
CA LYS A 258 -6.94 21.98 -22.48
C LYS A 258 -8.35 21.43 -22.29
N LEU A 259 -8.48 20.23 -21.72
CA LEU A 259 -9.74 19.61 -21.34
C LEU A 259 -10.19 20.15 -19.98
N TYR A 260 -10.38 21.47 -19.90
CA TYR A 260 -10.45 22.19 -18.63
C TYR A 260 -11.62 21.79 -17.73
N THR A 261 -12.79 21.48 -18.28
CA THR A 261 -13.93 20.97 -17.48
C THR A 261 -13.56 19.65 -16.81
N LYS A 262 -13.01 18.68 -17.56
CA LYS A 262 -12.55 17.40 -17.00
C LYS A 262 -11.44 17.59 -15.97
N ALA A 263 -10.50 18.50 -16.23
CA ALA A 263 -9.43 18.83 -15.31
C ALA A 263 -9.99 19.40 -14.00
N ALA A 264 -10.87 20.40 -14.08
CA ALA A 264 -11.45 21.05 -12.90
C ALA A 264 -12.33 20.10 -12.09
N ASP A 265 -13.17 19.28 -12.73
CA ASP A 265 -14.05 18.33 -12.05
C ASP A 265 -13.25 17.28 -11.26
N LEU A 266 -12.23 16.67 -11.89
CA LEU A 266 -11.39 15.70 -11.21
C LEU A 266 -10.53 16.38 -10.13
N ALA A 267 -9.97 17.56 -10.41
CA ALA A 267 -9.16 18.30 -9.45
C ALA A 267 -9.97 18.72 -8.22
N ALA A 268 -11.22 19.13 -8.38
CA ALA A 268 -12.13 19.45 -7.27
C ALA A 268 -12.38 18.24 -6.38
N ARG A 269 -12.54 17.04 -6.96
CA ARG A 269 -12.68 15.77 -6.22
C ARG A 269 -11.41 15.44 -5.44
N VAL A 270 -10.25 15.47 -6.09
CA VAL A 270 -8.95 15.21 -5.46
C VAL A 270 -8.69 16.19 -4.31
N ALA A 271 -9.07 17.46 -4.49
CA ALA A 271 -8.90 18.50 -3.50
C ALA A 271 -9.79 18.32 -2.25
N GLN A 272 -10.77 17.40 -2.25
CA GLN A 272 -11.51 17.03 -1.04
C GLN A 272 -10.76 16.06 -0.14
N PHE A 273 -9.76 15.34 -0.65
CA PHE A 273 -8.96 14.44 0.17
C PHE A 273 -8.15 15.22 1.21
N SER A 274 -8.03 14.63 2.40
CA SER A 274 -7.29 15.20 3.52
C SER A 274 -6.60 14.14 4.39
N ASP A 275 -7.20 12.95 4.51
CA ASP A 275 -6.70 11.86 5.33
C ASP A 275 -5.83 10.92 4.50
N VAL A 276 -4.52 11.16 4.51
CA VAL A 276 -3.54 10.41 3.71
C VAL A 276 -3.39 8.98 4.21
N GLU A 277 -3.39 8.78 5.52
CA GLU A 277 -3.17 7.46 6.12
C GLU A 277 -4.34 6.52 5.82
N ARG A 278 -5.57 7.00 5.98
CA ARG A 278 -6.76 6.23 5.61
C ARG A 278 -6.75 5.83 4.12
N LEU A 279 -6.39 6.76 3.24
CA LEU A 279 -6.28 6.46 1.80
C LEU A 279 -5.18 5.43 1.52
N ALA A 280 -4.06 5.48 2.25
CA ALA A 280 -2.99 4.50 2.13
C ALA A 280 -3.46 3.11 2.60
N GLU A 281 -4.23 3.03 3.67
CA GLU A 281 -4.82 1.78 4.16
C GLU A 281 -5.81 1.16 3.17
N GLU A 282 -6.70 1.98 2.60
CA GLU A 282 -7.74 1.57 1.66
C GLU A 282 -7.17 1.14 0.29
N THR A 283 -6.16 1.85 -0.21
CA THR A 283 -5.64 1.66 -1.58
C THR A 283 -4.33 0.86 -1.63
N GLY A 284 -3.62 0.74 -0.50
CA GLY A 284 -2.28 0.17 -0.44
C GLY A 284 -1.20 1.04 -1.11
N CYS A 285 -1.52 2.26 -1.55
CA CYS A 285 -0.54 3.20 -2.11
C CYS A 285 0.24 3.90 -1.00
N LEU A 286 1.48 4.29 -1.28
CA LEU A 286 2.31 4.97 -0.29
C LEU A 286 1.76 6.38 0.07
N PRO A 287 1.76 6.75 1.36
CA PRO A 287 1.33 8.07 1.83
C PRO A 287 1.97 9.24 1.08
N SER A 288 3.28 9.14 0.80
CA SER A 288 4.03 10.18 0.08
C SER A 288 3.52 10.42 -1.35
N TYR A 289 3.07 9.37 -2.05
CA TYR A 289 2.52 9.50 -3.40
C TYR A 289 1.08 9.98 -3.40
N ILE A 290 0.29 9.58 -2.39
CA ILE A 290 -1.05 10.13 -2.15
C ILE A 290 -0.93 11.64 -1.92
N ALA A 291 -0.05 12.09 -1.02
CA ALA A 291 0.19 13.51 -0.75
C ALA A 291 0.59 14.28 -2.02
N LYS A 292 1.49 13.73 -2.84
CA LYS A 292 1.85 14.28 -4.16
C LYS A 292 0.62 14.43 -5.06
N GLY A 293 -0.21 13.39 -5.15
CA GLY A 293 -1.45 13.41 -5.94
C GLY A 293 -2.42 14.50 -5.48
N ILE A 294 -2.63 14.62 -4.17
CA ILE A 294 -3.47 15.67 -3.57
C ILE A 294 -2.89 17.05 -3.88
N SER A 295 -1.58 17.23 -3.72
CA SER A 295 -0.89 18.49 -4.02
C SER A 295 -1.11 18.90 -5.49
N MET A 296 -0.92 17.97 -6.43
CA MET A 296 -1.18 18.21 -7.86
C MET A 296 -2.64 18.60 -8.13
N GLY A 297 -3.60 17.85 -7.58
CA GLY A 297 -5.03 18.15 -7.73
C GLY A 297 -5.39 19.53 -7.20
N CYS A 298 -4.94 19.88 -5.99
CA CYS A 298 -5.13 21.19 -5.40
C CYS A 298 -4.51 22.31 -6.27
N PHE A 299 -3.28 22.13 -6.76
CA PHE A 299 -2.60 23.12 -7.59
C PHE A 299 -3.37 23.41 -8.88
N TYR A 300 -3.76 22.37 -9.61
CA TYR A 300 -4.49 22.55 -10.87
C TYR A 300 -5.92 23.03 -10.66
N TYR A 301 -6.58 22.67 -9.55
CA TYR A 301 -7.87 23.24 -9.20
C TYR A 301 -7.75 24.75 -8.93
N ALA A 302 -6.71 25.16 -8.20
CA ALA A 302 -6.40 26.57 -7.99
C ALA A 302 -6.16 27.31 -9.32
N ARG A 303 -5.42 26.71 -10.27
CA ARG A 303 -5.26 27.27 -11.63
C ARG A 303 -6.59 27.42 -12.36
N CYS A 304 -7.45 26.41 -12.28
CA CYS A 304 -8.78 26.46 -12.90
C CYS A 304 -9.63 27.61 -12.34
N LEU A 305 -9.65 27.77 -11.02
CA LEU A 305 -10.34 28.87 -10.34
C LEU A 305 -9.71 30.25 -10.62
N GLN A 306 -8.40 30.34 -10.73
CA GLN A 306 -7.71 31.60 -11.02
C GLN A 306 -8.00 32.10 -12.44
N GLU A 307 -7.93 31.21 -13.42
CA GLU A 307 -8.06 31.55 -14.85
C GLU A 307 -9.50 31.45 -15.37
N GLY A 308 -10.40 30.84 -14.60
CA GLY A 308 -11.77 30.53 -15.06
C GLY A 308 -11.81 29.38 -16.08
N HIS A 309 -10.85 28.45 -16.01
CA HIS A 309 -10.78 27.29 -16.88
C HIS A 309 -11.71 26.18 -16.38
N GLY A 310 -12.80 25.93 -17.09
CA GLY A 310 -13.76 24.86 -16.78
C GLY A 310 -14.68 25.15 -15.58
N VAL A 311 -14.38 26.18 -14.79
CA VAL A 311 -15.15 26.64 -13.61
C VAL A 311 -15.21 28.17 -13.59
N ARG A 312 -16.13 28.73 -12.78
CA ARG A 312 -16.20 30.18 -12.59
C ARG A 312 -14.93 30.68 -11.88
N ARG A 313 -14.39 31.80 -12.36
CA ARG A 313 -13.22 32.44 -11.73
C ARG A 313 -13.50 32.81 -10.27
N ASN A 314 -12.61 32.40 -9.38
CA ASN A 314 -12.66 32.69 -7.94
C ASN A 314 -11.23 32.77 -7.36
N GLU A 315 -10.67 33.97 -7.29
CA GLU A 315 -9.29 34.19 -6.83
C GLU A 315 -9.07 33.89 -5.35
N ALA A 316 -10.07 34.18 -4.51
CA ALA A 316 -9.97 33.95 -3.07
C ALA A 316 -9.88 32.44 -2.77
N GLU A 317 -10.67 31.64 -3.48
CA GLU A 317 -10.64 30.20 -3.36
C GLU A 317 -9.39 29.59 -4.01
N ALA A 318 -8.95 30.12 -5.16
CA ALA A 318 -7.69 29.70 -5.78
C ALA A 318 -6.50 29.81 -4.82
N LYS A 319 -6.37 30.93 -4.09
CA LYS A 319 -5.32 31.12 -3.07
C LYS A 319 -5.35 30.04 -1.99
N ARG A 320 -6.54 29.62 -1.54
CA ARG A 320 -6.68 28.56 -0.52
C ARG A 320 -6.15 27.23 -1.05
N TYR A 321 -6.45 26.88 -2.30
CA TYR A 321 -6.00 25.61 -2.88
C TYR A 321 -4.52 25.60 -3.25
N TYR A 322 -3.90 26.73 -3.61
CA TYR A 322 -2.44 26.81 -3.68
C TYR A 322 -1.79 26.56 -2.33
N SER A 323 -2.30 27.18 -1.26
CA SER A 323 -1.80 26.92 0.10
C SER A 323 -1.99 25.46 0.50
N LYS A 324 -3.15 24.85 0.18
CA LYS A 324 -3.39 23.43 0.43
C LYS A 324 -2.42 22.55 -0.36
N SER A 325 -2.15 22.86 -1.64
CA SER A 325 -1.15 22.13 -2.42
C SER A 325 0.23 22.16 -1.74
N TYR A 326 0.68 23.33 -1.33
CA TYR A 326 1.96 23.49 -0.61
C TYR A 326 1.98 22.70 0.71
N GLN A 327 0.88 22.67 1.46
CA GLN A 327 0.79 21.90 2.72
C GLN A 327 0.97 20.39 2.52
N PHE A 328 0.49 19.83 1.40
CA PHE A 328 0.64 18.39 1.12
C PHE A 328 2.01 18.04 0.56
N ASP A 329 2.52 18.82 -0.38
CA ASP A 329 3.85 18.59 -0.95
C ASP A 329 4.42 19.91 -1.51
N PRO A 330 5.33 20.57 -0.77
CA PRO A 330 5.98 21.81 -1.18
C PRO A 330 6.77 21.69 -2.48
N ASP A 331 7.47 20.57 -2.69
CA ASP A 331 8.36 20.37 -3.84
C ASP A 331 7.55 20.22 -5.13
N VAL A 332 6.45 19.45 -5.07
CA VAL A 332 5.50 19.35 -6.18
C VAL A 332 4.88 20.71 -6.48
N CYS A 333 4.44 21.45 -5.46
CA CYS A 333 3.84 22.76 -5.64
C CYS A 333 4.81 23.74 -6.31
N ALA A 334 6.06 23.81 -5.81
CA ALA A 334 7.11 24.66 -6.37
C ALA A 334 7.46 24.29 -7.81
N ARG A 335 7.60 22.98 -8.10
CA ARG A 335 7.87 22.49 -9.46
C ARG A 335 6.74 22.86 -10.43
N LEU A 336 5.48 22.66 -10.04
CA LEU A 336 4.34 23.03 -10.88
C LEU A 336 4.23 24.54 -11.09
N GLN A 337 4.55 25.33 -10.06
CA GLN A 337 4.64 26.79 -10.17
C GLN A 337 5.69 27.22 -11.20
N ASN A 338 6.86 26.56 -11.20
CA ASN A 338 7.93 26.81 -12.16
C ASN A 338 7.52 26.42 -13.59
N ILE A 339 6.99 25.21 -13.78
CA ILE A 339 6.49 24.74 -15.09
C ILE A 339 5.46 25.72 -15.68
N THR A 340 4.54 26.23 -14.85
CA THR A 340 3.50 27.15 -15.33
C THR A 340 4.00 28.57 -15.60
N GLN A 341 5.05 29.04 -14.92
CA GLN A 341 5.61 30.38 -15.12
C GLN A 341 6.66 30.43 -16.25
N HIS A 342 7.46 29.37 -16.38
CA HIS A 342 8.66 29.38 -17.22
C HIS A 342 8.63 28.34 -18.35
N GLY A 343 7.67 27.41 -18.35
CA GLY A 343 7.55 26.38 -19.39
C GLY A 343 8.65 25.32 -19.38
N VAL A 344 9.48 25.28 -18.32
CA VAL A 344 10.59 24.32 -18.18
C VAL A 344 10.13 23.14 -17.32
N ILE A 345 10.34 21.92 -17.82
CA ILE A 345 10.06 20.64 -17.15
C ILE A 345 11.21 20.27 -16.22
#